data_AF-A0A0C2MX92-F1
#
_entry.id   AF-A0A0C2MX92-F1
#
_cell.length_a   1.000
_cell.length_b   1.000
_cell.length_c   1.000
_cell.angle_alpha   90.00
_cell.angle_beta   90.00
_cell.angle_gamma   90.00
#
_symmetry.space_group_name_H-M   'P 1'
#
loop_
_entity.id
_entity.type
_entity.pdbx_description
1 polymer ?
#
loop_
_entity_poly.entity_id
_entity_poly.type
_entity_poly.pdbx_seq_one_letter_code
_entity_poly.pdbx_strand_id
1 'polypeptide(L)'
;MQYYIKSVVTLKQKISGPEDKILKSFFEYFDDDPLLAIQKSFLSCHFMYKVKNNLECSEVHLAKNHSQIKSIIKTLIKSLSEDRFISRFKEQAELFKNEYIRSRELPFIKDDFINSVFSECQNYLSNVCIDEEPDDSERAQYTIYKQIFIRIVVSFNESYINDSDACNYFFTLYQLDMSESTRIPPIHNNSLIISQFSEYAKKYKNVSFSILLKWFTLIYELKFIFGDINSTFDNLNLTR
;
A
#
# COMPACT_ATOMS: atom_id res chain seq x y z
N MET A 1 14.74 7.35 -11.08
CA MET A 1 13.43 7.98 -10.77
C MET A 1 13.01 7.82 -9.31
N GLN A 2 13.04 6.61 -8.73
CA GLN A 2 12.67 6.41 -7.31
C GLN A 2 13.40 7.35 -6.34
N TYR A 3 14.74 7.43 -6.42
CA TYR A 3 15.52 8.35 -5.58
C TYR A 3 15.15 9.80 -5.80
N TYR A 4 14.83 10.19 -7.05
CA TYR A 4 14.34 11.52 -7.36
C TYR A 4 13.01 11.79 -6.66
N ILE A 5 12.00 10.94 -6.84
CA ILE A 5 10.69 11.08 -6.16
C ILE A 5 10.88 11.15 -4.64
N LYS A 6 11.68 10.25 -4.06
CA LYS A 6 11.99 10.26 -2.63
C LYS A 6 12.67 11.55 -2.19
N SER A 7 13.72 12.00 -2.87
CA SER A 7 14.43 13.24 -2.52
C SER A 7 13.48 14.44 -2.55
N VAL A 8 12.65 14.49 -3.59
CA VAL A 8 11.63 15.50 -3.77
C VAL A 8 10.65 15.42 -2.59
N VAL A 9 10.12 14.24 -2.22
CA VAL A 9 9.23 14.04 -1.05
C VAL A 9 9.89 14.51 0.25
N THR A 10 11.07 13.99 0.56
CA THR A 10 11.80 14.22 1.81
C THR A 10 12.19 15.68 2.00
N LEU A 11 12.68 16.32 0.93
CA LEU A 11 13.10 17.72 0.94
C LEU A 11 11.93 18.70 0.79
N LYS A 12 10.69 18.21 0.74
CA LYS A 12 9.47 19.03 0.57
C LYS A 12 9.53 20.00 -0.63
N GLN A 13 10.25 19.63 -1.70
CA GLN A 13 10.41 20.47 -2.88
C GLN A 13 9.09 20.64 -3.65
N LYS A 14 8.86 21.76 -4.35
CA LYS A 14 7.69 21.87 -5.23
C LYS A 14 7.98 21.14 -6.54
N ILE A 15 7.02 20.36 -7.04
CA ILE A 15 7.10 19.76 -8.36
C ILE A 15 6.54 20.77 -9.36
N SER A 16 7.34 21.11 -10.36
CA SER A 16 6.93 21.99 -11.46
C SER A 16 5.99 21.28 -12.43
N GLY A 17 5.22 22.05 -13.21
CA GLY A 17 4.33 21.48 -14.24
C GLY A 17 5.02 20.55 -15.25
N PRO A 18 6.22 20.89 -15.77
CA PRO A 18 6.99 19.98 -16.62
C PRO A 18 7.40 18.68 -15.93
N GLU A 19 7.84 18.74 -14.67
CA GLU A 19 8.21 17.55 -13.89
C GLU A 19 6.99 16.64 -13.64
N ASP A 20 5.82 17.22 -13.36
CA ASP A 20 4.57 16.46 -13.21
C ASP A 20 4.22 15.68 -14.49
N LYS A 21 4.41 16.29 -15.67
CA LYS A 21 4.23 15.59 -16.96
C LYS A 21 5.20 14.43 -17.12
N ILE A 22 6.48 14.64 -16.81
CA ILE A 22 7.51 13.59 -16.88
C ILE A 22 7.17 12.44 -15.93
N LEU A 23 6.74 12.76 -14.70
CA LEU A 23 6.35 11.74 -13.72
C LEU A 23 5.12 10.96 -14.19
N LYS A 24 4.10 11.62 -14.76
CA LYS A 24 2.93 10.94 -15.33
C LYS A 24 3.30 9.99 -16.46
N SER A 25 4.07 10.44 -17.44
CA SER A 25 4.54 9.59 -18.54
C SER A 25 5.39 8.43 -18.03
N PHE A 26 6.21 8.65 -17.00
CA PHE A 26 6.96 7.57 -16.36
C PHE A 26 6.05 6.56 -15.65
N PHE A 27 4.95 7.00 -15.03
CA PHE A 27 3.98 6.11 -14.41
C PHE A 27 3.14 5.34 -15.42
N GLU A 28 2.86 5.90 -16.59
CA GLU A 28 2.18 5.20 -17.70
C GLU A 28 3.02 4.04 -18.23
N TYR A 29 4.34 4.19 -18.28
CA TYR A 29 5.26 3.13 -18.70
C TYR A 29 5.19 1.87 -17.82
N PHE A 30 4.78 2.00 -16.56
CA PHE A 30 4.70 0.88 -15.63
C PHE A 30 3.40 0.05 -15.74
N ASP A 31 2.43 0.46 -16.56
CA ASP A 31 1.15 -0.24 -16.65
C ASP A 31 1.24 -1.61 -17.35
N ASP A 32 2.30 -1.85 -18.10
CA ASP A 32 2.49 -3.07 -18.88
C ASP A 32 3.22 -4.19 -18.12
N ASP A 33 3.93 -3.89 -17.03
CA ASP A 33 4.68 -4.89 -16.23
C ASP A 33 4.12 -4.98 -14.79
N PRO A 34 3.60 -6.15 -14.36
CA PRO A 34 3.04 -6.34 -13.02
C PRO A 34 4.00 -6.02 -11.87
N LEU A 35 5.31 -6.29 -12.02
CA LEU A 35 6.31 -5.94 -11.01
C LEU A 35 6.42 -4.41 -10.88
N LEU A 36 6.49 -3.75 -12.03
CA LEU A 36 6.58 -2.31 -12.09
C LEU A 36 5.29 -1.65 -11.61
N ALA A 37 4.15 -2.33 -11.71
CA ALA A 37 2.88 -1.86 -11.19
C ALA A 37 2.83 -1.81 -9.63
N ILE A 38 3.52 -2.71 -8.93
CA ILE A 38 3.69 -2.58 -7.46
C ILE A 38 4.66 -1.43 -7.14
N GLN A 39 5.77 -1.33 -7.86
CA GLN A 39 6.69 -0.21 -7.70
C GLN A 39 6.00 1.14 -7.99
N LYS A 40 5.15 1.20 -9.02
CA LYS A 40 4.27 2.33 -9.33
C LYS A 40 3.36 2.65 -8.16
N SER A 41 2.74 1.64 -7.57
CA SER A 41 1.86 1.81 -6.42
C SER A 41 2.63 2.37 -5.22
N PHE A 42 3.82 1.84 -4.93
CA PHE A 42 4.75 2.34 -3.92
C PHE A 42 5.12 3.82 -4.13
N LEU A 43 5.56 4.17 -5.34
CA LEU A 43 5.90 5.54 -5.70
C LEU A 43 4.68 6.47 -5.67
N SER A 44 3.50 5.97 -6.04
CA SER A 44 2.24 6.71 -5.96
C SER A 44 1.86 6.99 -4.50
N CYS A 45 2.07 6.03 -3.59
CA CYS A 45 1.86 6.24 -2.15
C CYS A 45 2.77 7.36 -1.61
N HIS A 46 4.06 7.34 -1.96
CA HIS A 46 4.99 8.43 -1.61
C HIS A 46 4.57 9.78 -2.20
N PHE A 47 4.13 9.77 -3.46
CA PHE A 47 3.70 11.00 -4.13
C PHE A 47 2.45 11.59 -3.49
N MET A 48 1.47 10.75 -3.16
CA MET A 48 0.27 11.16 -2.44
C MET A 48 0.59 11.78 -1.07
N TYR A 49 1.59 11.23 -0.37
CA TYR A 49 2.09 11.80 0.89
C TYR A 49 2.70 13.20 0.67
N LYS A 50 3.56 13.33 -0.34
CA LYS A 50 4.26 14.59 -0.64
C LYS A 50 3.35 15.72 -1.06
N VAL A 51 2.44 15.48 -2.01
CA VAL A 51 1.54 16.53 -2.52
C VAL A 51 0.73 17.14 -1.38
N LYS A 52 0.56 16.38 -0.29
CA LYS A 52 -0.30 16.77 0.81
C LYS A 52 0.41 17.23 2.06
N ASN A 53 1.69 16.96 2.33
CA ASN A 53 2.41 17.41 3.55
C ASN A 53 2.48 18.94 3.85
N ASN A 54 1.89 19.81 3.02
CA ASN A 54 1.63 21.21 3.37
C ASN A 54 0.23 21.46 3.97
N LEU A 55 -0.64 20.47 3.88
CA LEU A 55 -1.90 20.33 4.58
C LEU A 55 -1.68 19.15 5.52
N GLU A 56 -2.16 19.21 6.76
CA GLU A 56 -2.27 17.96 7.53
C GLU A 56 -2.98 16.95 6.63
N CYS A 57 -2.48 15.70 6.59
CA CYS A 57 -2.99 14.64 5.73
C CYS A 57 -4.37 14.20 6.23
N SER A 58 -5.31 15.14 6.31
CA SER A 58 -6.62 14.94 6.86
C SER A 58 -7.38 14.02 5.92
N GLU A 59 -8.09 13.08 6.50
CA GLU A 59 -8.89 12.10 5.78
C GLU A 59 -9.83 12.79 4.78
N VAL A 60 -10.30 14.01 5.10
CA VAL A 60 -11.08 14.88 4.20
C VAL A 60 -10.38 15.13 2.85
N HIS A 61 -9.07 15.39 2.86
CA HIS A 61 -8.32 15.61 1.61
C HIS A 61 -8.09 14.29 0.87
N LEU A 62 -7.86 13.19 1.57
CA LEU A 62 -7.73 11.87 0.93
C LEU A 62 -9.05 11.43 0.29
N ALA A 63 -10.18 11.65 0.96
CA ALA A 63 -11.52 11.39 0.43
C ALA A 63 -11.82 12.18 -0.85
N LYS A 64 -11.31 13.41 -0.99
CA LYS A 64 -11.41 14.20 -2.24
C LYS A 64 -10.65 13.57 -3.42
N ASN A 65 -9.62 12.75 -3.14
CA ASN A 65 -8.83 12.06 -4.15
C ASN A 65 -9.23 10.59 -4.33
N HIS A 66 -10.53 10.29 -4.22
CA HIS A 66 -11.04 8.92 -4.34
C HIS A 66 -10.51 8.21 -5.59
N SER A 67 -10.32 8.90 -6.72
CA SER A 67 -9.91 8.30 -7.98
C SER A 67 -8.48 7.78 -7.94
N GLN A 68 -7.60 8.48 -7.22
CA GLN A 68 -6.21 8.07 -7.03
C GLN A 68 -6.12 6.88 -6.08
N ILE A 69 -6.81 6.93 -4.94
CA ILE A 69 -6.88 5.82 -3.98
C ILE A 69 -7.41 4.56 -4.66
N LYS A 70 -8.51 4.72 -5.38
CA LYS A 70 -9.14 3.67 -6.16
C LYS A 70 -8.20 3.07 -7.20
N SER A 71 -7.47 3.93 -7.92
CA SER A 71 -6.46 3.50 -8.90
C SER A 71 -5.36 2.68 -8.23
N ILE A 72 -4.80 3.14 -7.12
CA ILE A 72 -3.76 2.43 -6.36
C ILE A 72 -4.26 1.06 -5.90
N ILE A 73 -5.44 1.00 -5.28
CA ILE A 73 -6.02 -0.26 -4.80
C ILE A 73 -6.25 -1.22 -5.97
N LYS A 74 -6.83 -0.74 -7.08
CA LYS A 74 -7.04 -1.57 -8.28
C LYS A 74 -5.73 -2.12 -8.82
N THR A 75 -4.72 -1.26 -8.96
CA THR A 75 -3.40 -1.66 -9.45
C THR A 75 -2.78 -2.69 -8.53
N LEU A 76 -2.82 -2.48 -7.21
CA LEU A 76 -2.30 -3.43 -6.23
C LEU A 76 -3.01 -4.77 -6.30
N ILE A 77 -4.36 -4.81 -6.26
CA ILE A 77 -5.12 -6.06 -6.38
C ILE A 77 -4.71 -6.78 -7.65
N LYS A 78 -4.72 -6.10 -8.80
CA LYS A 78 -4.37 -6.71 -10.08
C LYS A 78 -2.96 -7.29 -10.04
N SER A 79 -1.96 -6.49 -9.67
CA SER A 79 -0.55 -6.91 -9.62
C SER A 79 -0.32 -8.08 -8.66
N LEU A 80 -0.94 -8.04 -7.48
CA LEU A 80 -0.83 -9.08 -6.47
C LEU A 80 -1.56 -10.38 -6.85
N SER A 81 -2.52 -10.30 -7.79
CA SER A 81 -3.25 -11.47 -8.31
C SER A 81 -2.56 -12.15 -9.49
N GLU A 82 -1.56 -11.52 -10.12
CA GLU A 82 -0.94 -12.06 -11.33
C GLU A 82 0.09 -13.13 -11.00
N ASP A 83 -0.14 -14.36 -11.48
CA ASP A 83 0.81 -15.49 -11.35
C ASP A 83 2.25 -15.14 -11.78
N ARG A 84 2.36 -14.29 -12.81
CA ARG A 84 3.65 -13.78 -13.32
C ARG A 84 4.38 -12.89 -12.31
N PHE A 85 3.64 -12.12 -11.51
CA PHE A 85 4.23 -11.36 -10.41
C PHE A 85 4.77 -12.34 -9.36
N ILE A 86 4.03 -13.42 -9.04
CA ILE A 86 4.47 -14.45 -8.07
C ILE A 86 5.76 -15.14 -8.53
N SER A 87 5.80 -15.59 -9.78
CA SER A 87 6.94 -16.31 -10.32
C SER A 87 8.18 -15.42 -10.36
N ARG A 88 8.04 -14.21 -10.91
CA ARG A 88 9.15 -13.26 -11.00
C ARG A 88 9.59 -12.76 -9.64
N PHE A 89 8.68 -12.62 -8.68
CA PHE A 89 9.03 -12.25 -7.32
C PHE A 89 9.88 -13.32 -6.64
N LYS A 90 9.55 -14.61 -6.81
CA LYS A 90 10.38 -15.72 -6.32
C LYS A 90 11.75 -15.74 -7.01
N GLU A 91 11.78 -15.54 -8.32
CA GLU A 91 13.02 -15.42 -9.08
C GLU A 91 13.87 -14.23 -8.60
N GLN A 92 13.25 -13.07 -8.40
CA GLN A 92 13.92 -11.87 -7.90
C GLN A 92 14.38 -12.04 -6.45
N ALA A 93 13.63 -12.71 -5.58
CA ALA A 93 14.09 -13.00 -4.22
C ALA A 93 15.39 -13.83 -4.23
N GLU A 94 15.51 -14.79 -5.17
CA GLU A 94 16.75 -15.54 -5.40
C GLU A 94 17.84 -14.67 -6.03
N LEU A 95 17.49 -13.75 -6.94
CA LEU A 95 18.43 -12.79 -7.51
C LEU A 95 18.92 -11.79 -6.46
N PHE A 96 18.08 -11.25 -5.59
CA PHE A 96 18.44 -10.30 -4.53
C PHE A 96 19.38 -10.91 -3.49
N LYS A 97 19.30 -12.22 -3.24
CA LYS A 97 20.32 -12.95 -2.47
C LYS A 97 21.69 -12.93 -3.15
N ASN A 98 21.69 -12.91 -4.48
CA ASN A 98 22.87 -13.01 -5.34
C ASN A 98 23.31 -11.67 -5.95
N GLU A 99 22.53 -10.59 -5.81
CA GLU A 99 22.71 -9.34 -6.55
C GLU A 99 23.70 -8.37 -5.90
N TYR A 100 24.19 -7.51 -6.79
CA TYR A 100 25.29 -6.58 -6.65
C TYR A 100 25.09 -5.48 -5.59
N ILE A 101 23.85 -5.06 -5.32
CA ILE A 101 23.58 -3.97 -4.36
C ILE A 101 23.90 -4.42 -2.93
N ARG A 102 23.50 -5.66 -2.57
CA ARG A 102 23.79 -6.23 -1.26
C ARG A 102 25.27 -6.55 -1.05
N SER A 103 25.97 -6.88 -2.14
CA SER A 103 27.37 -7.31 -2.11
C SER A 103 28.40 -6.17 -2.25
N ARG A 104 28.04 -4.98 -2.77
CA ARG A 104 28.99 -3.85 -2.90
C ARG A 104 28.68 -2.61 -2.07
N GLU A 105 27.43 -2.18 -1.96
CA GLU A 105 27.10 -0.86 -1.37
C GLU A 105 26.38 -0.96 -0.03
N LEU A 106 25.50 -1.96 0.14
CA LEU A 106 24.85 -2.24 1.42
C LEU A 106 25.73 -2.84 2.52
N PRO A 107 26.89 -3.49 2.30
CA PRO A 107 27.70 -4.03 3.41
C PRO A 107 28.13 -2.96 4.42
N PHE A 108 28.18 -1.69 3.99
CA PHE A 108 28.49 -0.56 4.85
C PHE A 108 27.35 -0.21 5.81
N ILE A 109 26.11 -0.58 5.48
CA ILE A 109 24.93 -0.40 6.32
C ILE A 109 24.69 -1.71 7.07
N LYS A 110 25.02 -1.72 8.36
CA LYS A 110 24.81 -2.91 9.20
C LYS A 110 23.32 -3.22 9.31
N ASP A 111 22.99 -4.52 9.30
CA ASP A 111 21.60 -4.98 9.50
C ASP A 111 21.00 -4.42 10.80
N ASP A 112 21.79 -4.29 11.86
CA ASP A 112 21.36 -3.66 13.13
C ASP A 112 20.85 -2.23 12.95
N PHE A 113 21.49 -1.45 12.07
CA PHE A 113 21.07 -0.08 11.79
C PHE A 113 19.77 -0.05 10.99
N ILE A 114 19.64 -0.94 9.99
CA ILE A 114 18.40 -1.09 9.23
C ILE A 114 17.27 -1.45 10.21
N ASN A 115 17.47 -2.48 11.02
CA ASN A 115 16.50 -2.94 12.02
C ASN A 115 16.13 -1.84 13.02
N SER A 116 17.10 -1.05 13.51
CA SER A 116 16.81 0.06 14.43
C SER A 116 15.95 1.13 13.76
N VAL A 117 16.26 1.52 12.52
CA VAL A 117 15.48 2.53 11.77
C VAL A 117 14.06 2.05 11.53
N PHE A 118 13.89 0.80 11.08
CA PHE A 118 12.57 0.24 10.83
C PHE A 118 11.77 0.06 12.13
N SER A 119 12.43 -0.31 13.23
CA SER A 119 11.79 -0.40 14.55
C SER A 119 11.32 0.97 15.05
N GLU A 120 12.11 2.03 14.87
CA GLU A 120 11.70 3.39 15.20
C GLU A 120 10.52 3.86 14.35
N CYS A 121 10.55 3.60 13.03
CA CYS A 121 9.43 3.88 12.13
C CYS A 121 8.17 3.12 12.55
N GLN A 122 8.29 1.84 12.89
CA GLN A 122 7.21 1.00 13.37
C GLN A 122 6.58 1.56 14.66
N ASN A 123 7.43 1.92 15.63
CA ASN A 123 7.01 2.52 16.89
C ASN A 123 6.30 3.86 16.66
N TYR A 124 6.84 4.70 15.80
CA TYR A 124 6.22 5.97 15.42
C TYR A 124 4.83 5.77 14.81
N LEU A 125 4.69 4.89 13.81
CA LEU A 125 3.40 4.61 13.17
C LEU A 125 2.39 4.01 14.16
N SER A 126 2.84 3.17 15.08
CA SER A 126 1.98 2.58 16.11
C SER A 126 1.47 3.60 17.11
N ASN A 127 2.25 4.64 17.42
CA ASN A 127 1.87 5.69 18.36
C ASN A 127 1.03 6.80 17.71
N VAL A 128 1.27 7.09 16.42
CA VAL A 128 0.52 8.10 15.65
C VAL A 128 -0.82 7.57 15.13
N CYS A 129 -1.06 6.25 15.19
CA CYS A 129 -2.29 5.60 14.72
C CYS A 129 -3.58 6.02 15.48
N ILE A 130 -3.49 6.98 16.40
CA ILE A 130 -4.58 7.48 17.24
C ILE A 130 -4.97 8.87 16.71
N ASP A 131 -5.58 8.91 15.53
CA ASP A 131 -6.17 10.15 15.00
C ASP A 131 -7.70 10.08 15.07
N GLU A 132 -8.30 11.26 15.19
CA GLU A 132 -9.72 11.55 15.45
C GLU A 132 -10.67 10.72 14.59
N GLU A 133 -11.81 10.34 15.19
CA GLU A 133 -12.87 9.63 14.45
C GLU A 133 -13.15 10.39 13.15
N PRO A 134 -13.12 9.70 12.01
CA PRO A 134 -13.48 10.34 10.76
C PRO A 134 -14.89 10.90 10.91
N ASP A 135 -15.03 12.17 10.52
CA ASP A 135 -16.31 12.84 10.47
C ASP A 135 -17.33 11.92 9.77
N ASP A 136 -18.55 11.78 10.32
CA ASP A 136 -19.61 10.87 9.86
C ASP A 136 -20.00 11.10 8.38
N SER A 137 -19.44 12.14 7.75
CA SER A 137 -19.48 12.42 6.32
C SER A 137 -18.61 11.50 5.45
N GLU A 138 -17.88 10.52 6.04
CA GLU A 138 -17.18 9.49 5.28
C GLU A 138 -18.14 8.75 4.32
N ARG A 139 -17.90 8.92 3.02
CA ARG A 139 -18.68 8.21 2.00
C ARG A 139 -18.43 6.71 2.16
N ALA A 140 -19.48 5.89 2.15
CA ALA A 140 -19.38 4.43 2.25
C ALA A 140 -18.31 3.80 1.33
N GLN A 141 -18.08 4.38 0.15
CA GLN A 141 -17.04 3.97 -0.80
C GLN A 141 -15.62 4.07 -0.22
N TYR A 142 -15.35 5.15 0.52
CA TYR A 142 -14.06 5.37 1.15
C TYR A 142 -13.79 4.33 2.23
N THR A 143 -14.81 4.01 3.03
CA THR A 143 -14.74 2.94 4.04
C THR A 143 -14.43 1.58 3.39
N ILE A 144 -15.03 1.26 2.23
CA ILE A 144 -14.72 0.03 1.48
C ILE A 144 -13.27 0.03 1.00
N TYR A 145 -12.80 1.13 0.40
CA TYR A 145 -11.41 1.25 -0.06
C TYR A 145 -10.41 1.10 1.09
N LYS A 146 -10.69 1.74 2.22
CA LYS A 146 -9.91 1.63 3.45
C LYS A 146 -9.82 0.18 3.93
N GLN A 147 -10.94 -0.54 3.98
CA GLN A 147 -11.00 -1.94 4.39
C GLN A 147 -10.24 -2.88 3.44
N ILE A 148 -10.41 -2.69 2.12
CA ILE A 148 -9.64 -3.44 1.12
C ILE A 148 -8.15 -3.17 1.31
N PHE A 149 -7.77 -1.91 1.51
CA PHE A 149 -6.37 -1.52 1.64
C PHE A 149 -5.74 -2.02 2.94
N ILE A 150 -6.47 -2.04 4.06
CA ILE A 150 -6.06 -2.72 5.30
C ILE A 150 -5.67 -4.17 5.01
N ARG A 151 -6.53 -4.90 4.30
CA ARG A 151 -6.26 -6.31 3.99
C ARG A 151 -5.06 -6.48 3.08
N ILE A 152 -4.91 -5.62 2.07
CA ILE A 152 -3.71 -5.60 1.23
C ILE A 152 -2.46 -5.39 2.10
N VAL A 153 -2.46 -4.40 2.99
CA VAL A 153 -1.30 -4.11 3.87
C VAL A 153 -0.99 -5.27 4.81
N VAL A 154 -2.00 -5.82 5.49
CA VAL A 154 -1.83 -6.96 6.42
C VAL A 154 -1.31 -8.17 5.67
N SER A 155 -1.96 -8.56 4.57
CA SER A 155 -1.55 -9.72 3.82
C SER A 155 -0.19 -9.52 3.18
N PHE A 156 0.15 -8.32 2.70
CA PHE A 156 1.46 -7.98 2.16
C PHE A 156 2.57 -8.00 3.21
N ASN A 157 2.25 -7.77 4.49
CA ASN A 157 3.19 -7.91 5.60
C ASN A 157 3.43 -9.38 5.96
N GLU A 158 2.37 -10.11 6.29
CA GLU A 158 2.43 -11.48 6.85
C GLU A 158 3.03 -12.48 5.87
N SER A 159 2.65 -12.37 4.60
CA SER A 159 3.14 -13.26 3.57
C SER A 159 3.01 -12.62 2.20
N TYR A 160 3.26 -13.41 1.18
CA TYR A 160 2.84 -13.04 -0.15
C TYR A 160 1.32 -13.25 -0.28
N ILE A 161 0.60 -12.35 -0.96
CA ILE A 161 -0.83 -12.56 -1.31
C ILE A 161 -0.87 -13.63 -2.41
N ASN A 162 -0.81 -14.90 -2.03
CA ASN A 162 -0.99 -16.04 -2.94
C ASN A 162 -2.43 -16.59 -2.88
N ASP A 163 -3.31 -15.92 -2.13
CA ASP A 163 -4.69 -16.33 -2.01
C ASP A 163 -5.49 -15.68 -3.15
N SER A 164 -5.60 -16.40 -4.27
CA SER A 164 -6.40 -16.00 -5.42
C SER A 164 -7.86 -15.75 -5.04
N ASP A 165 -8.39 -16.44 -4.02
CA ASP A 165 -9.74 -16.23 -3.53
C ASP A 165 -9.86 -14.88 -2.80
N ALA A 166 -8.87 -14.52 -1.98
CA ALA A 166 -8.80 -13.19 -1.37
C ALA A 166 -8.72 -12.07 -2.42
N CYS A 167 -7.89 -12.25 -3.44
CA CYS A 167 -7.77 -11.32 -4.56
C CYS A 167 -9.07 -11.17 -5.36
N ASN A 168 -9.70 -12.28 -5.73
CA ASN A 168 -10.99 -12.30 -6.41
C ASN A 168 -12.08 -11.63 -5.56
N TYR A 169 -12.05 -11.85 -4.25
CA TYR A 169 -12.95 -11.19 -3.32
C TYR A 169 -12.73 -9.68 -3.27
N PHE A 170 -11.48 -9.20 -3.17
CA PHE A 170 -11.18 -7.76 -3.21
C PHE A 170 -11.62 -7.13 -4.52
N PHE A 171 -11.41 -7.83 -5.63
CA PHE A 171 -11.87 -7.39 -6.94
C PHE A 171 -13.39 -7.31 -7.01
N THR A 172 -14.10 -8.29 -6.45
CA THR A 172 -15.57 -8.29 -6.38
C THR A 172 -16.09 -7.14 -5.52
N LEU A 173 -15.53 -6.92 -4.32
CA LEU A 173 -15.87 -5.78 -3.47
C LEU A 173 -15.63 -4.45 -4.18
N TYR A 174 -14.50 -4.33 -4.88
CA TYR A 174 -14.15 -3.15 -5.66
C TYR A 174 -15.16 -2.90 -6.81
N GLN A 175 -15.71 -3.96 -7.42
CA GLN A 175 -16.71 -3.84 -8.49
C GLN A 175 -18.11 -3.51 -8.00
N LEU A 176 -18.54 -4.02 -6.83
CA LEU A 176 -19.86 -3.76 -6.26
C LEU A 176 -20.13 -2.26 -6.04
N ASP A 177 -19.07 -1.49 -5.80
CA ASP A 177 -19.12 -0.04 -5.61
C ASP A 177 -19.23 0.77 -6.92
N MET A 178 -18.99 0.16 -8.08
CA MET A 178 -19.02 0.85 -9.38
C MET A 178 -20.41 0.93 -10.02
N SER A 179 -21.33 0.03 -9.64
CA SER A 179 -22.66 -0.06 -10.23
C SER A 179 -23.70 0.36 -9.19
N GLU A 180 -24.41 1.44 -9.45
CA GLU A 180 -25.50 1.98 -8.62
C GLU A 180 -26.39 0.90 -7.98
N SER A 181 -26.18 0.70 -6.66
CA SER A 181 -27.13 0.50 -5.55
C SER A 181 -28.46 -0.26 -5.69
N THR A 182 -28.87 -0.85 -6.82
CA THR A 182 -30.25 -1.37 -6.90
C THR A 182 -30.41 -2.86 -6.72
N ARG A 183 -29.40 -3.70 -6.96
CA ARG A 183 -29.51 -5.15 -6.71
C ARG A 183 -28.17 -5.77 -6.34
N ILE A 184 -27.94 -5.97 -5.05
CA ILE A 184 -26.89 -6.86 -4.58
C ILE A 184 -27.32 -8.28 -5.01
N PRO A 185 -26.61 -8.95 -5.93
CA PRO A 185 -26.91 -10.33 -6.25
C PRO A 185 -26.63 -11.19 -5.00
N PRO A 186 -27.47 -12.19 -4.69
CA PRO A 186 -27.25 -13.05 -3.53
C PRO A 186 -25.94 -13.82 -3.73
N ILE A 187 -24.90 -13.43 -2.98
CA ILE A 187 -23.61 -14.11 -2.99
C ILE A 187 -23.77 -15.40 -2.18
N HIS A 188 -24.11 -16.49 -2.86
CA HIS A 188 -24.66 -17.69 -2.20
C HIS A 188 -23.65 -18.50 -1.36
N ASN A 189 -22.37 -18.13 -1.25
CA ASN A 189 -21.38 -18.89 -0.46
C ASN A 189 -20.37 -18.05 0.38
N ASN A 190 -20.56 -16.74 0.54
CA ASN A 190 -19.55 -15.88 1.20
C ASN A 190 -19.83 -15.54 2.68
N SER A 191 -20.69 -16.28 3.39
CA SER A 191 -21.04 -15.94 4.78
C SER A 191 -19.83 -15.84 5.71
N LEU A 192 -18.84 -16.73 5.52
CA LEU A 192 -17.59 -16.73 6.30
C LEU A 192 -16.75 -15.47 6.01
N ILE A 193 -16.61 -15.09 4.74
CA ILE A 193 -15.82 -13.93 4.32
C ILE A 193 -16.47 -12.62 4.79
N ILE A 194 -17.80 -12.51 4.71
CA ILE A 194 -18.55 -11.36 5.22
C ILE A 194 -18.39 -11.23 6.74
N SER A 195 -18.43 -12.36 7.47
CA SER A 195 -18.24 -12.36 8.92
C SER A 195 -16.84 -11.87 9.32
N GLN A 196 -15.79 -12.37 8.67
CA GLN A 196 -14.42 -11.90 8.85
C GLN A 196 -14.27 -10.44 8.45
N PHE A 197 -14.97 -9.98 7.41
CA PHE A 197 -14.95 -8.58 7.00
C PHE A 197 -15.52 -7.67 8.10
N SER A 198 -16.61 -8.08 8.75
CA SER A 198 -17.19 -7.33 9.86
C SER A 198 -16.26 -7.24 11.08
N GLU A 199 -15.48 -8.30 11.35
CA GLU A 199 -14.54 -8.33 12.46
C GLU A 199 -13.34 -7.41 12.19
N TYR A 200 -12.79 -7.45 10.98
CA TYR A 200 -11.71 -6.55 10.55
C TYR A 200 -12.20 -5.09 10.52
N ALA A 201 -13.40 -4.84 10.00
CA ALA A 201 -13.98 -3.49 9.99
C ALA A 201 -14.08 -2.89 11.39
N LYS A 202 -14.41 -3.71 12.41
CA LYS A 202 -14.42 -3.28 13.81
C LYS A 202 -13.02 -3.08 14.36
N LYS A 203 -12.12 -4.03 14.10
CA LYS A 203 -10.74 -4.03 14.64
C LYS A 203 -9.93 -2.82 14.14
N TYR A 204 -10.12 -2.43 12.88
CA TYR A 204 -9.31 -1.44 12.17
C TYR A 204 -10.06 -0.13 11.86
N LYS A 205 -11.20 0.13 12.53
CA LYS A 205 -12.08 1.30 12.25
C LYS A 205 -11.29 2.63 12.28
N ASN A 206 -10.37 2.76 13.24
CA ASN A 206 -9.72 4.02 13.58
C ASN A 206 -8.44 4.31 12.79
N VAL A 207 -7.99 3.39 11.94
CA VAL A 207 -6.72 3.56 11.23
C VAL A 207 -6.90 4.51 10.06
N SER A 208 -6.30 5.68 10.08
CA SER A 208 -6.40 6.60 8.94
C SER A 208 -5.81 5.99 7.64
N PHE A 209 -6.37 6.31 6.47
CA PHE A 209 -5.83 5.79 5.20
C PHE A 209 -4.39 6.27 4.98
N SER A 210 -4.05 7.45 5.50
CA SER A 210 -2.69 7.97 5.49
C SER A 210 -1.70 7.05 6.21
N ILE A 211 -2.10 6.43 7.32
CA ILE A 211 -1.28 5.49 8.07
C ILE A 211 -1.11 4.18 7.30
N LEU A 212 -2.17 3.71 6.63
CA LEU A 212 -2.08 2.53 5.75
C LEU A 212 -1.07 2.74 4.62
N LEU A 213 -1.05 3.92 3.99
CA LEU A 213 -0.09 4.25 2.95
C LEU A 213 1.35 4.20 3.49
N LYS A 214 1.58 4.72 4.70
CA LYS A 214 2.90 4.69 5.35
C LYS A 214 3.33 3.25 5.66
N TRP A 215 2.43 2.42 6.19
CA TRP A 215 2.71 1.00 6.43
C TRP A 215 3.04 0.27 5.13
N PHE A 216 2.24 0.45 4.09
CA PHE A 216 2.52 -0.14 2.78
C PHE A 216 3.91 0.23 2.27
N THR A 217 4.25 1.53 2.31
CA THR A 217 5.56 2.05 1.94
C THR A 217 6.68 1.41 2.78
N LEU A 218 6.51 1.33 4.10
CA LEU A 218 7.51 0.78 5.01
C LEU A 218 7.75 -0.72 4.76
N ILE A 219 6.69 -1.51 4.58
CA ILE A 219 6.76 -2.94 4.25
C ILE A 219 7.45 -3.13 2.89
N TYR A 220 7.08 -2.33 1.89
CA TYR A 220 7.70 -2.40 0.57
C TYR A 220 9.20 -2.11 0.65
N GLU A 221 9.61 -1.08 1.39
CA GLU A 221 11.02 -0.75 1.55
C GLU A 221 11.81 -1.88 2.20
N LEU A 222 11.31 -2.41 3.31
CA LEU A 222 12.00 -3.49 4.03
C LEU A 222 12.15 -4.74 3.14
N LYS A 223 11.07 -5.15 2.49
CA LYS A 223 11.06 -6.36 1.67
C LYS A 223 11.82 -6.22 0.35
N PHE A 224 11.63 -5.11 -0.37
CA PHE A 224 12.10 -4.98 -1.76
C PHE A 224 13.32 -4.08 -1.93
N ILE A 225 13.50 -3.05 -1.09
CA ILE A 225 14.65 -2.14 -1.19
C ILE A 225 15.83 -2.68 -0.39
N PHE A 226 15.57 -3.15 0.84
CA PHE A 226 16.59 -3.75 1.69
C PHE A 226 16.69 -5.27 1.51
N GLY A 227 15.81 -5.85 0.69
CA GLY A 227 15.89 -7.25 0.25
C GLY A 227 15.62 -8.26 1.36
N ASP A 228 14.94 -7.86 2.45
CA ASP A 228 14.50 -8.79 3.48
C ASP A 228 13.07 -9.24 3.20
N ILE A 229 12.92 -10.13 2.23
CA ILE A 229 11.63 -10.54 1.70
C ILE A 229 10.72 -11.23 2.73
N ASN A 230 11.34 -11.90 3.70
CA ASN A 230 10.67 -12.69 4.72
C ASN A 230 10.44 -11.89 6.01
N SER A 231 11.00 -10.68 6.13
CA SER A 231 10.71 -9.80 7.26
C SER A 231 9.22 -9.49 7.38
N THR A 232 8.75 -9.39 8.61
CA THR A 232 7.38 -9.02 8.93
C THR A 232 7.40 -8.09 10.13
N PHE A 233 6.45 -7.15 10.18
CA PHE A 233 6.21 -6.39 11.41
C PHE A 233 5.25 -7.17 12.32
N ASP A 234 5.76 -7.65 13.45
CA ASP A 234 4.97 -8.42 14.43
C ASP A 234 3.83 -7.61 15.04
N ASN A 235 3.96 -6.28 15.03
CA ASN A 235 2.98 -5.35 15.57
C ASN A 235 2.55 -4.35 14.51
N LEU A 236 1.90 -4.82 13.44
CA LEU A 236 0.94 -3.97 12.70
C LEU A 236 -0.25 -3.69 13.63
N ASN A 237 0.00 -2.91 14.69
CA ASN A 237 -0.99 -2.44 15.66
C ASN A 237 -1.87 -1.39 14.99
N LEU A 238 -2.62 -1.83 14.01
CA LEU A 238 -3.68 -1.09 13.38
C LEU A 238 -4.95 -1.08 14.29
N THR A 239 -4.86 -1.51 15.55
CA THR A 239 -6.02 -1.91 16.38
C THR A 239 -5.92 -1.54 17.85
N ARG A 240 -5.17 -0.50 18.19
CA ARG A 240 -5.15 -0.02 19.58
C ARG A 240 -6.28 0.96 19.84
#